data_AF-A0A6G0VYQ6-F1
#
_entry.id   AF-A0A6G0VYQ6-F1
#
_cell.length_a   1.000
_cell.length_b   1.000
_cell.length_c   1.000
_cell.angle_alpha   90.00
_cell.angle_beta   90.00
_cell.angle_gamma   90.00
#
_symmetry.space_group_name_H-M   'P 1'
#
loop_
_entity.id
_entity.type
_entity.pdbx_description
1 polymer ?
#
loop_
_entity_poly.entity_id
_entity_poly.type
_entity_poly.pdbx_seq_one_letter_code
_entity_poly.pdbx_strand_id
1 'polypeptide(L)'
;GAYPLRQWLITPYRNIGHFTESQKHFNKKFSATRVKIENTFGLLKGRFHQLTQIDMHEVNKIIKFIICCCVMHNLCIDNDDLINYNEYDNEEVIMTDEYEYVQDITVTDVQLKQAGELKRNNLKEYLLYLNN
;
A
#
# COMPACT_ATOMS: atom_id res chain seq x y z
N GLY A 1 -1.66 -5.68 11.95
CA GLY A 1 -2.24 -5.95 10.61
C GLY A 1 -3.68 -5.49 10.53
N ALA A 2 -3.90 -4.19 10.31
CA ALA A 2 -5.19 -3.52 10.48
C ALA A 2 -6.28 -3.85 9.43
N TYR A 3 -5.88 -4.28 8.23
CA TYR A 3 -6.83 -4.52 7.14
C TYR A 3 -7.26 -5.99 7.03
N PRO A 4 -8.54 -6.25 6.70
CA PRO A 4 -8.99 -7.60 6.43
C PRO A 4 -8.43 -8.07 5.07
N LEU A 5 -8.04 -9.34 5.01
CA LEU A 5 -7.59 -9.93 3.76
C LEU A 5 -8.78 -10.08 2.81
N ARG A 6 -8.62 -9.57 1.59
CA ARG A 6 -9.60 -9.65 0.50
C ARG A 6 -8.90 -9.91 -0.82
N GLN A 7 -9.63 -10.32 -1.85
CA GLN A 7 -9.09 -10.49 -3.20
C GLN A 7 -8.56 -9.16 -3.79
N TRP A 8 -9.10 -8.01 -3.39
CA TRP A 8 -8.62 -6.69 -3.80
C TRP A 8 -7.71 -6.02 -2.77
N LEU A 9 -7.51 -6.63 -1.61
CA LEU A 9 -6.72 -6.08 -0.50
C LEU A 9 -5.87 -7.18 0.13
N ILE A 10 -4.70 -7.39 -0.46
CA ILE A 10 -3.76 -8.42 -0.02
C ILE A 10 -2.95 -7.90 1.16
N THR A 11 -2.90 -8.69 2.22
CA THR A 11 -2.12 -8.40 3.43
C THR A 11 -1.01 -9.44 3.62
N PRO A 12 0.12 -9.07 4.26
CA PRO A 12 1.19 -10.02 4.52
C PRO A 12 0.70 -11.17 5.39
N TYR A 13 1.41 -12.29 5.37
CA TYR A 13 1.14 -13.39 6.29
C TYR A 13 1.36 -12.87 7.72
N ARG A 14 0.36 -13.06 8.60
CA ARG A 14 0.41 -12.66 10.00
C ARG A 14 1.13 -13.73 10.81
N ASN A 15 1.91 -13.30 11.79
CA ASN A 15 2.73 -14.19 12.62
C ASN A 15 1.87 -14.89 13.68
N ILE A 16 1.28 -16.03 13.33
CA ILE A 16 0.55 -16.91 14.27
C ILE A 16 1.41 -18.17 14.57
N GLY A 17 2.73 -18.11 14.29
CA GLY A 17 3.66 -19.23 14.42
C GLY A 17 4.85 -19.10 13.47
N HIS A 18 5.60 -20.18 13.22
CA HIS A 18 6.74 -20.13 12.30
C HIS A 18 6.31 -19.97 10.84
N PHE A 19 6.73 -18.89 10.19
CA PHE A 19 6.58 -18.73 8.75
C PHE A 19 7.40 -19.78 7.99
N THR A 20 6.80 -20.37 6.98
CA THR A 20 7.55 -21.12 5.96
C THR A 20 8.47 -20.15 5.18
N GLU A 21 9.57 -20.66 4.63
CA GLU A 21 10.50 -19.84 3.83
C GLU A 21 9.80 -19.13 2.66
N SER A 22 8.80 -19.77 2.04
CA SER A 22 8.00 -19.15 0.99
C SER A 22 7.16 -17.96 1.47
N GLN A 23 6.59 -18.04 2.67
CA GLN A 23 5.86 -16.93 3.28
C GLN A 23 6.78 -15.78 3.68
N LYS A 24 7.98 -16.09 4.20
CA LYS A 24 9.02 -15.06 4.47
C LYS A 24 9.43 -14.35 3.20
N HIS A 25 9.68 -15.11 2.12
CA HIS A 25 10.02 -14.55 0.82
C HIS A 25 8.91 -13.61 0.30
N PHE A 26 7.66 -14.07 0.34
CA PHE A 26 6.52 -13.23 -0.04
C PHE A 26 6.42 -11.96 0.81
N ASN A 27 6.49 -12.07 2.13
CA ASN A 27 6.42 -10.91 3.02
C ASN A 27 7.57 -9.91 2.74
N LYS A 28 8.79 -10.40 2.46
CA LYS A 28 9.93 -9.56 2.06
C LYS A 28 9.64 -8.78 0.76
N LYS A 29 9.13 -9.45 -0.27
CA LYS A 29 8.75 -8.80 -1.55
C LYS A 29 7.58 -7.83 -1.37
N PHE A 30 6.60 -8.21 -0.55
CA PHE A 30 5.45 -7.37 -0.22
C PHE A 30 5.90 -6.08 0.48
N SER A 31 6.74 -6.17 1.51
CA SER A 31 7.30 -5.00 2.20
C SER A 31 8.15 -4.15 1.26
N ALA A 32 9.01 -4.75 0.43
CA ALA A 32 9.79 -3.99 -0.56
C ALA A 32 8.91 -3.24 -1.58
N THR A 33 7.78 -3.84 -1.97
CA THR A 33 6.80 -3.19 -2.85
C THR A 33 6.11 -2.03 -2.14
N ARG A 34 5.71 -2.23 -0.86
CA ARG A 34 5.12 -1.16 -0.04
C ARG A 34 6.04 0.03 0.13
N VAL A 35 7.33 -0.20 0.44
CA VAL A 35 8.31 0.88 0.57
C VAL A 35 8.34 1.72 -0.70
N LYS A 36 8.37 1.10 -1.90
CA LYS A 36 8.33 1.86 -3.16
C LYS A 36 7.04 2.68 -3.34
N ILE A 37 5.90 2.13 -2.95
CA ILE A 37 4.60 2.82 -3.04
C ILE A 37 4.56 4.01 -2.06
N GLU A 38 4.94 3.78 -0.81
CA GLU A 38 5.00 4.80 0.24
C GLU A 38 5.95 5.93 -0.16
N ASN A 39 7.12 5.58 -0.68
CA ASN A 39 8.09 6.48 -1.27
C ASN A 39 7.51 7.35 -2.39
N THR A 40 6.80 6.72 -3.34
CA THR A 40 6.17 7.44 -4.46
C THR A 40 5.11 8.43 -3.97
N PHE A 41 4.28 8.03 -3.00
CA PHE A 41 3.28 8.94 -2.43
C PHE A 41 3.90 10.04 -1.57
N GLY A 42 5.02 9.77 -0.89
CA GLY A 42 5.81 10.77 -0.18
C GLY A 42 6.30 11.86 -1.12
N LEU A 43 6.92 11.48 -2.23
CA LEU A 43 7.36 12.42 -3.26
C LEU A 43 6.20 13.19 -3.90
N LEU A 44 5.09 12.52 -4.21
CA LEU A 44 3.91 13.16 -4.80
C LEU A 44 3.36 14.25 -3.87
N LYS A 45 3.19 13.93 -2.58
CA LYS A 45 2.74 14.89 -1.55
C LYS A 45 3.77 15.98 -1.30
N GLY A 46 5.07 15.67 -1.39
CA GLY A 46 6.13 16.66 -1.30
C GLY A 46 6.04 17.70 -2.42
N ARG A 47 5.88 17.25 -3.67
CA ARG A 47 5.70 18.13 -4.83
C ARG A 47 4.46 19.00 -4.71
N PHE A 48 3.34 18.37 -4.35
CA PHE A 48 2.04 19.00 -4.29
C PHE A 48 1.54 18.99 -2.86
N HIS A 49 2.12 19.88 -2.03
CA HIS A 49 1.83 19.96 -0.60
C HIS A 49 0.32 20.05 -0.29
N GLN A 50 -0.48 20.65 -1.17
CA GLN A 50 -1.94 20.69 -1.06
C GLN A 50 -2.61 19.30 -0.96
N LEU A 51 -1.93 18.21 -1.33
CA LEU A 51 -2.41 16.84 -1.14
C LEU A 51 -2.35 16.37 0.32
N THR A 52 -1.59 17.03 1.19
CA THR A 52 -1.59 16.74 2.64
C THR A 52 -2.83 17.31 3.32
N GLN A 53 -3.28 18.48 2.87
CA GLN A 53 -4.47 19.17 3.36
C GLN A 53 -5.28 19.74 2.19
N ILE A 54 -6.32 19.01 1.79
CA ILE A 54 -7.18 19.41 0.67
C ILE A 54 -8.29 20.33 1.20
N ASP A 55 -8.15 21.62 0.93
CA ASP A 55 -9.19 22.63 1.21
C ASP A 55 -10.15 22.79 0.02
N MET A 56 -10.86 21.72 -0.32
CA MET A 56 -11.90 21.72 -1.36
C MET A 56 -13.11 20.95 -0.85
N HIS A 57 -14.31 21.44 -1.14
CA HIS A 57 -15.55 20.84 -0.63
C HIS A 57 -16.27 19.94 -1.63
N GLU A 58 -15.94 20.04 -2.92
CA GLU A 58 -16.60 19.26 -3.97
C GLU A 58 -15.78 18.02 -4.32
N VAL A 59 -16.32 16.83 -4.03
CA VAL A 59 -15.65 15.54 -4.27
C VAL A 59 -15.16 15.38 -5.71
N ASN A 60 -15.96 15.80 -6.70
CA ASN A 60 -15.56 15.73 -8.11
C ASN A 60 -14.35 16.60 -8.43
N LYS A 61 -14.22 17.77 -7.78
CA LYS A 61 -13.04 18.63 -7.93
C LYS A 61 -11.82 18.02 -7.24
N ILE A 62 -12.00 17.46 -6.05
CA ILE A 62 -10.93 16.76 -5.32
C ILE A 62 -10.36 15.61 -6.15
N ILE A 63 -11.21 14.77 -6.73
CA ILE A 63 -10.77 13.64 -7.57
C ILE A 63 -9.97 14.14 -8.77
N LYS A 64 -10.50 15.15 -9.50
CA LYS A 64 -9.80 15.75 -10.65
C LYS A 64 -8.46 16.35 -10.24
N PHE A 65 -8.42 17.05 -9.11
CA PHE A 65 -7.21 17.65 -8.57
C PHE A 65 -6.14 16.59 -8.28
N ILE A 66 -6.49 15.51 -7.57
CA ILE A 66 -5.56 14.40 -7.27
C ILE A 66 -5.03 13.77 -8.56
N ILE A 67 -5.90 13.52 -9.55
CA ILE A 67 -5.49 12.97 -10.86
C ILE A 67 -4.52 13.93 -11.56
N CYS A 68 -4.80 15.23 -11.58
CA CYS A 68 -3.91 16.23 -12.16
C CYS A 68 -2.54 16.22 -11.47
N CYS A 69 -2.47 16.14 -10.14
CA CYS A 69 -1.20 16.02 -9.42
C CYS A 69 -0.43 14.77 -9.84
N CYS A 70 -1.07 13.61 -9.97
CA CYS A 70 -0.41 12.39 -10.44
C CYS A 70 0.13 12.54 -11.88
N VAL A 71 -0.65 13.11 -12.79
CA VAL A 71 -0.23 13.33 -14.19
C VAL A 71 0.95 14.30 -14.25
N MET A 72 0.87 15.43 -13.54
CA MET A 72 1.92 16.43 -13.50
C MET A 72 3.20 15.89 -12.83
N HIS A 73 3.06 15.06 -11.79
CA HIS A 73 4.19 14.39 -11.14
C HIS A 73 4.94 13.50 -12.12
N ASN A 74 4.21 12.65 -12.85
CA ASN A 74 4.81 11.76 -13.84
C ASN A 74 5.46 12.55 -14.97
N LEU A 75 4.81 13.63 -15.43
CA LEU A 75 5.39 14.52 -16.43
C LEU A 75 6.72 15.12 -15.95
N CYS A 76 6.81 15.57 -14.69
CA CYS A 76 8.08 16.05 -14.12
C CYS A 76 9.16 14.96 -14.14
N ILE A 77 8.81 13.72 -13.74
CA ILE A 77 9.74 12.58 -13.77
C ILE A 77 10.25 12.33 -15.19
N ASP A 78 9.35 12.31 -16.18
CA ASP A 78 9.70 12.07 -17.59
C ASP A 78 10.60 13.18 -18.18
N ASN A 79 10.63 14.36 -17.54
CA ASN A 79 11.48 15.49 -17.92
C ASN A 79 12.71 15.66 -17.00
N ASP A 80 13.07 14.62 -16.22
CA ASP A 80 14.18 14.63 -15.26
C ASP A 80 14.08 15.74 -14.18
N ASP A 81 12.89 16.31 -13.97
CA ASP A 81 12.58 17.17 -12.83
C ASP A 81 12.27 16.27 -11.63
N LEU A 82 13.34 15.88 -10.92
CA LEU A 82 13.29 15.04 -9.74
C LEU A 82 13.35 15.88 -8.46
N ILE A 83 12.52 15.50 -7.48
CA ILE A 83 12.52 16.13 -6.16
C ILE A 83 13.67 15.53 -5.34
N ASN A 84 14.40 16.36 -4.61
CA ASN A 84 15.41 15.86 -3.69
C ASN A 84 14.73 15.15 -2.51
N TYR A 85 15.00 13.84 -2.39
CA TYR A 85 14.42 12.97 -1.38
C TYR A 85 14.67 13.47 0.05
N ASN A 86 15.77 14.19 0.27
CA ASN A 86 16.21 14.65 1.59
C ASN A 86 15.45 15.88 2.12
N GLU A 87 14.61 16.53 1.30
CA GLU A 87 13.88 17.75 1.69
C GLU A 87 12.49 17.47 2.29
N TYR A 88 12.00 16.23 2.18
CA TYR A 88 10.62 15.85 2.54
C TYR A 88 10.51 14.74 3.60
N ASP A 89 11.61 14.44 4.30
CA ASP A 89 11.58 13.66 5.55
C ASP A 89 10.98 14.53 6.67
N ASN A 90 9.65 14.64 6.70
CA ASN A 90 8.90 15.11 7.86
C ASN A 90 7.55 14.41 7.90
N GLU A 91 7.59 13.09 8.10
CA GLU A 91 6.68 12.34 8.96
C GLU A 91 7.21 10.91 8.98
N GLU A 92 8.00 10.57 10.01
CA GLU A 92 8.12 9.18 10.42
C GLU A 92 6.69 8.68 10.67
N VAL A 93 6.14 7.90 9.75
CA VAL A 93 4.93 7.14 10.03
C VAL A 93 5.35 6.07 11.03
N ILE A 94 5.26 6.39 12.32
CA ILE A 94 5.44 5.44 13.40
C ILE A 94 4.39 4.35 13.18
N MET A 95 4.84 3.16 12.76
CA MET A 95 4.02 1.97 12.62
C MET A 95 3.67 1.43 14.01
N THR A 96 2.67 2.02 14.67
CA THR A 96 1.96 1.36 15.76
C THR A 96 0.82 0.54 15.17
N ASP A 97 0.98 -0.79 15.20
CA ASP A 97 0.03 -1.78 14.71
C ASP A 97 -1.21 -1.95 15.63
N GLU A 98 -1.43 -1.07 16.60
CA GLU A 98 -2.45 -1.19 17.65
C GLU A 98 -3.64 -0.24 17.43
N TYR A 99 -4.62 -0.74 16.68
CA TYR A 99 -6.02 -0.34 16.85
C TYR A 99 -6.86 -1.62 16.88
N GLU A 100 -7.56 -1.82 17.99
CA GLU A 100 -8.37 -3.00 18.25
C GLU A 100 -9.69 -2.89 17.49
N TYR A 101 -9.94 -3.83 16.57
CA TYR A 101 -11.18 -3.90 15.82
C TYR A 101 -11.98 -5.12 16.28
N VAL A 102 -13.10 -4.84 16.96
CA VAL A 102 -14.09 -5.84 17.37
C VAL A 102 -15.07 -6.02 16.21
N GLN A 103 -15.21 -7.23 15.68
CA GLN A 103 -16.20 -7.51 14.63
C GLN A 103 -16.97 -8.80 14.93
N ASP A 104 -18.29 -8.69 14.96
CA ASP A 104 -19.21 -9.82 14.78
C ASP A 104 -19.00 -10.39 13.37
N ILE A 105 -18.52 -11.63 13.27
CA ILE A 105 -18.14 -12.27 11.99
C ILE A 105 -19.40 -12.73 11.25
N THR A 106 -19.68 -12.15 10.10
CA THR A 106 -20.73 -12.63 9.19
C THR A 106 -20.21 -13.74 8.27
N VAL A 107 -21.09 -14.63 7.78
CA VAL A 107 -20.73 -15.71 6.83
C VAL A 107 -20.03 -15.17 5.58
N THR A 108 -20.41 -13.97 5.14
CA THR A 108 -19.82 -13.25 4.00
C THR A 108 -18.35 -12.92 4.22
N ASP A 109 -17.94 -12.57 5.43
CA ASP A 109 -16.54 -12.24 5.75
C ASP A 109 -15.60 -13.44 5.61
N VAL A 110 -16.09 -14.64 5.95
CA VAL A 110 -15.34 -15.89 5.81
C VAL A 110 -15.05 -16.17 4.35
N GLN A 111 -16.06 -16.06 3.47
CA GLN A 111 -15.90 -16.28 2.03
C GLN A 111 -14.93 -15.27 1.41
N LEU A 112 -15.06 -13.98 1.77
CA LEU A 112 -14.17 -12.92 1.31
C LEU A 112 -12.72 -13.14 1.76
N LYS A 113 -12.53 -13.62 2.99
CA LYS A 113 -11.20 -13.99 3.50
C LYS A 113 -10.61 -15.15 2.71
N GLN A 114 -11.37 -16.22 2.49
CA GLN A 114 -10.92 -17.38 1.71
C GLN A 114 -10.50 -16.99 0.28
N ALA A 115 -11.28 -16.14 -0.41
CA ALA A 115 -10.93 -15.64 -1.73
C ALA A 115 -9.61 -14.82 -1.71
N GLY A 116 -9.42 -14.00 -0.67
CA GLY A 116 -8.17 -13.27 -0.47
C GLY A 116 -6.97 -14.19 -0.18
N GLU A 117 -7.15 -15.24 0.62
CA GLU A 117 -6.13 -16.25 0.91
C GLU A 117 -5.70 -16.99 -0.35
N LEU A 118 -6.66 -17.42 -1.18
CA LEU A 118 -6.38 -18.07 -2.46
C LEU A 118 -5.54 -17.17 -3.35
N LYS A 119 -5.94 -15.90 -3.55
CA LYS A 119 -5.16 -14.97 -4.37
C LYS A 119 -3.77 -14.72 -3.81
N ARG A 120 -3.63 -14.54 -2.49
CA ARG A 120 -2.31 -14.35 -1.85
C ARG A 120 -1.42 -15.58 -2.02
N ASN A 121 -1.97 -16.77 -1.88
CA ASN A 121 -1.22 -18.02 -2.07
C ASN A 121 -0.75 -18.14 -3.52
N ASN A 122 -1.60 -17.85 -4.50
CA ASN A 122 -1.20 -17.85 -5.92
C ASN A 122 -0.08 -16.85 -6.22
N LEU A 123 -0.15 -15.64 -5.65
CA LEU A 123 0.92 -14.64 -5.77
C LEU A 123 2.23 -15.11 -5.13
N LYS A 124 2.15 -15.77 -3.97
CA LYS A 124 3.31 -16.36 -3.28
C LYS A 124 3.96 -17.43 -4.15
N GLU A 125 3.18 -18.35 -4.72
CA GLU A 125 3.71 -19.37 -5.62
C GLU A 125 4.34 -18.74 -6.87
N TYR A 126 3.67 -17.79 -7.52
CA TYR A 126 4.21 -17.07 -8.68
C TYR A 126 5.56 -16.39 -8.39
N LEU A 127 5.68 -15.73 -7.23
CA LEU A 127 6.93 -15.08 -6.82
C LEU A 127 8.05 -16.09 -6.53
N LEU A 128 7.74 -17.32 -6.12
CA LEU A 128 8.75 -18.37 -6.01
C LEU A 128 9.24 -18.81 -7.39
N TYR A 129 8.34 -19.01 -8.35
CA TYR A 129 8.70 -19.41 -9.71
C TYR A 129 9.64 -18.42 -10.40
N LEU A 130 9.46 -17.11 -10.17
CA LEU A 130 10.30 -16.08 -10.79
C LEU A 130 11.75 -16.00 -10.24
N ASN A 131 12.06 -16.70 -9.14
CA ASN A 131 13.43 -16.73 -8.58
C ASN A 131 14.15 -18.08 -8.78
N ASN A 132 13.54 -19.02 -9.51
CA ASN A 132 14.19 -20.24 -10.02
C ASN A 132 14.55 -20.07 -11.49
#